data_AF-A0A958ITR2-F1
#
_entry.id   AF-A0A958ITR2-F1
#
_cell.length_a   1.000
_cell.length_b   1.000
_cell.length_c   1.000
_cell.angle_alpha   90.00
_cell.angle_beta   90.00
_cell.angle_gamma   90.00
#
_symmetry.space_group_name_H-M   'P 1'
#
loop_
_entity.id
_entity.type
_entity.pdbx_description
1 polymer ?
#
loop_
_entity_poly.entity_id
_entity_poly.type
_entity_poly.pdbx_seq_one_letter_code
_entity_poly.pdbx_strand_id
1 'polypeptide(L)'
;AVTVQSPSNGAILSPPFHFRWSRDSAGTAPAVFTLTIFNNRLELIRTYITPGDVISCPIEIPPGRYYWTLETPYATLHRGSFLVLPSGRVPYLPRPEALPPEARL
;
A
#
# COMPACT_ATOMS: atom_id res chain seq x y z
N ALA A 1 -11.67 -13.77 5.91
CA ALA A 1 -10.56 -13.35 5.03
C ALA A 1 -10.72 -11.87 4.72
N VAL A 2 -9.65 -11.20 4.27
CA VAL A 2 -9.72 -9.80 3.83
C VAL A 2 -9.14 -9.70 2.43
N THR A 3 -9.76 -8.85 1.61
CA THR A 3 -9.26 -8.48 0.30
C THR A 3 -8.62 -7.10 0.38
N VAL A 4 -7.30 -7.03 0.16
CA VAL A 4 -6.55 -5.76 0.11
C VAL A 4 -6.84 -5.04 -1.19
N GLN A 5 -7.22 -3.77 -1.08
CA GLN A 5 -7.53 -2.90 -2.21
C GLN A 5 -6.38 -1.93 -2.50
N SER A 6 -5.70 -1.43 -1.47
CA SER A 6 -4.53 -0.58 -1.61
C SER A 6 -3.61 -0.64 -0.38
N PRO A 7 -2.30 -0.41 -0.56
CA PRO A 7 -1.59 -0.49 -1.83
C PRO A 7 -1.50 -1.93 -2.34
N SER A 8 -1.43 -2.11 -3.66
CA SER A 8 -1.06 -3.41 -4.22
C SER A 8 0.38 -3.76 -3.82
N ASN A 9 0.70 -5.05 -3.74
CA ASN A 9 2.06 -5.46 -3.39
C ASN A 9 3.09 -4.92 -4.42
N GLY A 10 4.11 -4.23 -3.94
CA GLY A 10 5.14 -3.58 -4.75
C GLY A 10 4.72 -2.22 -5.33
N ALA A 11 3.57 -1.66 -4.93
CA ALA A 11 3.11 -0.38 -5.45
C ALA A 11 4.11 0.76 -5.16
N ILE A 12 4.13 1.73 -6.08
CA ILE A 12 4.83 2.99 -5.88
C ILE A 12 3.83 4.00 -5.32
N LEU A 13 4.16 4.61 -4.19
CA LEU A 13 3.30 5.56 -3.48
C LEU A 13 3.96 6.93 -3.36
N SER A 14 3.14 7.97 -3.38
CA SER A 14 3.52 9.34 -3.04
C SER A 14 2.70 9.80 -1.84
N PRO A 15 3.30 10.46 -0.84
CA PRO A 15 2.54 11.00 0.28
C PRO A 15 1.51 12.05 -0.16
N PRO A 16 0.34 12.13 0.50
CA PRO A 16 -0.20 11.16 1.45
C PRO A 16 -0.72 9.89 0.74
N PHE A 17 -0.59 8.73 1.38
CA PHE A 17 -1.11 7.46 0.85
C PHE A 17 -2.05 6.75 1.83
N HIS A 18 -2.92 5.90 1.27
CA HIS A 18 -3.97 5.20 2.00
C HIS A 18 -3.82 3.68 1.88
N PHE A 19 -3.98 3.00 3.01
CA PHE A 19 -4.17 1.56 3.07
C PHE A 19 -5.66 1.28 3.15
N ARG A 20 -6.14 0.40 2.29
CA ARG A 20 -7.55 0.03 2.23
C ARG A 20 -7.70 -1.45 2.00
N TRP A 21 -8.63 -2.05 2.73
CA TRP A 21 -9.02 -3.44 2.57
C TRP A 21 -10.53 -3.56 2.65
N SER A 22 -11.05 -4.76 2.41
CA SER A 22 -12.45 -5.10 2.57
C SER A 22 -12.56 -6.45 3.27
N ARG A 23 -13.65 -6.66 3.99
CA ARG A 23 -13.92 -7.91 4.71
C ARG A 23 -14.72 -8.83 3.79
N ASP A 24 -14.25 -10.06 3.60
CA ASP A 24 -14.91 -11.02 2.70
C ASP A 24 -16.17 -11.65 3.32
N SER A 25 -16.35 -11.52 4.65
CA SER A 25 -17.48 -12.09 5.37
C SER A 25 -18.27 -11.02 6.13
N ALA A 26 -19.56 -10.92 5.81
CA ALA A 26 -20.51 -9.94 6.31
C ALA A 26 -20.85 -10.02 7.82
N GLY A 27 -20.14 -10.81 8.64
CA GLY A 27 -20.67 -11.18 9.97
C GLY A 27 -19.70 -11.52 11.10
N THR A 28 -18.38 -11.42 10.95
CA THR A 28 -17.46 -11.95 11.98
C THR A 28 -16.72 -10.84 12.72
N ALA A 29 -17.34 -10.42 13.85
CA ALA A 29 -16.80 -9.58 14.94
C ALA A 29 -16.24 -8.19 14.56
N PRO A 30 -16.18 -7.24 15.51
CA PRO A 30 -15.33 -6.05 15.36
C PRO A 30 -13.87 -6.51 15.34
N ALA A 31 -13.35 -6.84 14.17
CA ALA A 31 -11.93 -7.11 13.99
C ALA A 31 -11.20 -5.78 14.14
N VAL A 32 -10.56 -5.59 15.29
CA VAL A 32 -9.55 -4.55 15.42
C VAL A 32 -8.37 -4.97 14.54
N PHE A 33 -8.05 -4.13 13.56
CA PHE A 33 -6.94 -4.35 12.65
C PHE A 33 -5.72 -3.60 13.16
N THR A 34 -4.58 -4.28 13.07
CA THR A 34 -3.26 -3.68 13.30
C THR A 34 -2.52 -3.63 11.97
N LEU A 35 -2.22 -2.42 11.50
CA LEU A 35 -1.36 -2.19 10.34
C LEU A 35 0.03 -1.80 10.84
N THR A 36 1.03 -2.58 10.49
CA THR A 36 2.42 -2.32 10.88
C THR A 36 3.26 -2.06 9.65
N ILE A 37 4.07 -1.00 9.66
CA ILE A 37 4.96 -0.60 8.56
C ILE A 37 6.41 -0.72 9.04
N PHE A 38 7.23 -1.35 8.20
CA PHE A 38 8.65 -1.57 8.42
C PHE A 38 9.46 -0.98 7.27
N ASN A 39 10.69 -0.53 7.56
CA ASN A 39 11.63 -0.16 6.49
C ASN A 39 12.30 -1.40 5.87
N ASN A 40 13.21 -1.15 4.92
CA ASN A 40 13.97 -2.21 4.25
C ASN A 40 14.89 -3.03 5.17
N ARG A 41 15.20 -2.54 6.38
CA ARG A 41 15.95 -3.23 7.43
C ARG A 41 15.04 -3.98 8.41
N LEU A 42 13.74 -4.03 8.15
CA LEU A 42 12.70 -4.60 9.03
C LEU A 42 12.58 -3.89 10.37
N GLU A 43 13.04 -2.64 10.46
CA GLU A 43 12.83 -1.81 11.64
C GLU A 43 11.41 -1.26 11.61
N LEU A 44 10.74 -1.29 12.77
CA LEU A 44 9.40 -0.75 12.92
C LEU A 44 9.42 0.76 12.67
N ILE A 45 8.67 1.20 11.66
CA ILE A 45 8.47 2.62 11.36
C ILE A 45 7.19 3.10 12.02
N ARG A 46 6.13 2.28 11.98
CA ARG A 46 4.83 2.68 12.51
C ARG A 46 3.89 1.51 12.74
N THR A 47 2.98 1.70 13.69
CA THR A 47 1.80 0.87 13.89
C THR A 47 0.56 1.75 13.92
N TYR A 48 -0.51 1.27 13.31
CA TYR A 48 -1.85 1.85 13.38
C TYR A 48 -2.82 0.77 13.84
N ILE A 49 -3.80 1.18 14.63
CA ILE A 49 -4.86 0.30 15.12
C ILE A 49 -6.20 0.93 14.72
N THR A 50 -7.04 0.18 14.03
CA THR A 50 -8.35 0.68 13.57
C THR A 50 -9.41 -0.43 13.61
N PRO A 51 -10.66 -0.13 14.00
CA PRO A 51 -11.79 -1.03 13.75
C PRO A 51 -12.32 -0.91 12.31
N GLY A 52 -11.86 0.09 11.55
CA GLY A 52 -12.28 0.37 10.18
C GLY A 52 -11.51 -0.42 9.12
N ASP A 53 -11.85 -0.17 7.87
CA ASP A 53 -11.31 -0.81 6.67
C ASP A 53 -10.33 0.08 5.88
N VAL A 54 -10.09 1.30 6.37
CA VAL A 54 -9.21 2.30 5.79
C VAL A 54 -8.30 2.89 6.86
N ILE A 55 -7.02 3.06 6.51
CA ILE A 55 -6.06 3.90 7.24
C ILE A 55 -5.47 4.90 6.25
N SER A 56 -5.64 6.18 6.57
CA SER A 56 -4.85 7.25 5.96
C SER A 56 -3.51 7.34 6.67
N CYS A 57 -2.41 7.44 5.92
CA CYS A 57 -1.10 7.70 6.49
C CYS A 57 -0.75 9.20 6.36
N PRO A 58 -0.93 9.98 7.45
CA PRO A 58 -0.45 11.34 7.65
C PRO A 58 0.82 11.81 6.97
N ILE A 59 1.78 10.89 7.05
CA ILE A 59 3.12 11.26 7.45
C ILE A 59 4.04 11.05 6.28
N GLU A 60 4.91 12.03 6.14
CA GLU A 60 6.00 12.01 5.19
C GLU A 60 7.00 10.94 5.64
N ILE A 61 6.85 9.75 5.05
CA ILE A 61 7.83 8.69 5.17
C ILE A 61 8.94 9.00 4.14
N PRO A 62 10.23 8.94 4.52
CA PRO A 62 11.31 9.19 3.58
C PRO A 62 11.22 8.28 2.34
N PRO A 63 11.81 8.70 1.20
CA PRO A 63 11.90 7.84 0.04
C PRO A 63 12.64 6.55 0.36
N GLY A 64 12.08 5.42 -0.07
CA GLY A 64 12.63 4.11 0.26
C GLY A 64 11.66 2.97 0.02
N ARG A 65 12.16 1.75 0.21
CA ARG A 65 11.35 0.53 0.17
C ARG A 65 10.85 0.21 1.57
N TYR A 66 9.57 -0.10 1.65
CA TYR A 66 8.87 -0.42 2.89
C TYR A 66 8.10 -1.73 2.75
N TYR A 67 7.89 -2.36 3.89
CA TYR A 67 7.05 -3.54 4.04
C TYR A 67 5.92 -3.23 5.01
N TRP A 68 4.82 -3.95 4.88
CA TRP A 68 3.72 -3.80 5.81
C TRP A 68 3.00 -5.11 6.06
N THR A 69 2.42 -5.21 7.26
CA THR A 69 1.55 -6.31 7.67
C THR A 69 0.19 -5.73 8.06
N LEU A 70 -0.87 -6.47 7.73
CA LEU A 70 -2.21 -6.24 8.26
C LEU A 70 -2.62 -7.47 9.05
N GLU A 71 -2.98 -7.25 10.30
CA GLU A 71 -3.14 -8.30 11.29
C GLU A 71 -4.39 -8.07 12.13
N THR A 72 -4.85 -9.14 12.77
CA THR A 72 -5.83 -9.13 13.86
C THR A 72 -5.16 -9.72 15.09
N PRO A 73 -5.76 -9.63 16.29
CA PRO A 73 -5.22 -10.27 17.49
C PRO A 73 -4.96 -11.79 17.35
N TYR A 74 -5.58 -12.44 16.37
CA TYR A 74 -5.56 -13.89 16.21
C TYR A 74 -4.72 -14.36 15.01
N ALA A 75 -4.45 -13.49 14.03
CA ALA A 75 -3.78 -13.89 12.79
C ALA A 75 -3.23 -12.71 11.99
N THR A 76 -2.11 -12.93 11.28
CA THR A 76 -1.68 -12.10 10.15
C THR A 76 -2.60 -12.37 8.96
N LEU A 77 -3.20 -11.32 8.40
CA LEU A 77 -4.13 -11.41 7.28
C LEU A 77 -3.48 -11.10 5.94
N HIS A 78 -2.53 -10.16 5.92
CA HIS A 78 -1.83 -9.78 4.70
C HIS A 78 -0.41 -9.31 4.98
N ARG A 79 0.46 -9.47 3.98
CA ARG A 79 1.81 -8.92 3.94
C ARG A 79 2.04 -8.31 2.57
N GLY A 80 2.60 -7.12 2.53
CA GLY A 80 2.89 -6.42 1.29
C GLY A 80 4.12 -5.56 1.39
N SER A 81 4.48 -4.97 0.25
CA SER A 81 5.56 -4.00 0.13
C SER A 81 5.09 -2.79 -0.68
N PHE A 82 5.74 -1.66 -0.48
CA PHE A 82 5.57 -0.47 -1.30
C PHE A 82 6.90 0.31 -1.40
N LEU A 83 7.01 1.15 -2.43
CA LEU A 83 8.12 2.06 -2.63
C LEU A 83 7.62 3.49 -2.50
N VAL A 84 8.25 4.28 -1.65
CA VAL A 84 8.04 5.74 -1.60
C VAL A 84 9.09 6.40 -2.48
N LEU A 85 8.66 7.19 -3.46
CA LEU A 85 9.57 7.98 -4.28
C LEU A 85 9.87 9.35 -3.63
N PRO A 86 11.03 9.95 -3.94
CA PRO A 86 11.27 11.36 -3.65
C PRO A 86 10.14 12.20 -4.24
N SER A 87 9.57 13.08 -3.43
CA SER A 87 8.66 14.13 -3.88
C SER A 87 9.29 14.85 -5.08
N GLY A 88 8.64 14.78 -6.25
CA GLY A 88 9.13 15.38 -7.51
C GLY A 88 9.66 14.42 -8.58
N ARG A 89 9.72 13.10 -8.34
CA ARG A 89 9.98 12.10 -9.40
C ARG A 89 8.70 11.37 -9.80
N VAL A 90 8.01 11.87 -10.82
CA VAL A 90 7.05 11.04 -11.58
C VAL A 90 7.88 9.93 -12.25
N PRO A 91 7.57 8.64 -12.06
CA PRO A 91 8.22 7.60 -12.84
C PRO A 91 7.98 7.93 -14.32
N TYR A 92 9.04 8.02 -15.10
CA TYR A 92 8.95 8.23 -16.54
C TYR A 92 8.25 7.00 -17.12
N LEU A 93 6.92 7.05 -17.23
CA LEU A 93 6.21 6.18 -18.15
C LEU A 93 6.72 6.61 -19.52
N PRO A 94 7.34 5.72 -20.33
CA PRO A 94 7.58 6.07 -21.72
C PRO A 94 6.24 6.53 -22.26
N ARG A 95 6.19 7.77 -22.79
CA ARG A 95 5.03 8.21 -23.57
C ARG A 95 4.72 7.07 -24.53
N PRO A 96 3.45 6.67 -24.73
CA PRO A 96 3.13 5.87 -25.88
C PRO A 96 3.66 6.67 -27.08
N GLU A 97 4.76 6.19 -27.68
CA GLU A 97 5.24 6.74 -28.93
C GLU A 97 4.04 6.69 -29.86
N ALA A 98 3.62 7.87 -30.33
CA ALA A 98 2.65 7.92 -31.40
C ALA A 98 3.25 7.05 -32.50
N LEU A 99 2.60 5.91 -32.78
CA LEU A 99 3.00 5.00 -33.84
C LEU A 99 3.32 5.86 -35.07
N PRO A 100 4.52 5.71 -35.67
CA PRO A 100 4.83 6.44 -36.89
C PRO A 100 3.71 6.17 -37.91
N PRO A 101 3.33 7.17 -38.72
CA PRO A 101 2.18 7.07 -39.63
C PRO A 101 2.26 5.88 -40.61
N GLU A 102 3.44 5.27 -40.77
CA GLU A 102 3.68 4.06 -41.57
C GLU A 102 3.16 2.76 -40.94
N ALA A 103 2.84 2.75 -39.64
CA ALA A 103 2.30 1.58 -38.93
C ALA A 103 0.75 1.50 -38.96
N ARG A 104 0.10 2.39 -39.73
CA ARG A 104 -1.35 2.30 -40.02
C ARG A 104 -1.55 1.65 -41.38
N LEU A 105 -1.42 0.32 -41.43
CA LEU A 105 -1.88 -0.50 -42.55
C LEU A 105 -2.77 -1.62 -42.01
#